data_AF-A0A2H9MLR3-F1
#
_entry.id   AF-A0A2H9MLR3-F1
#
_cell.length_a   1.000
_cell.length_b   1.000
_cell.length_c   1.000
_cell.angle_alpha   90.00
_cell.angle_beta   90.00
_cell.angle_gamma   90.00
#
_symmetry.space_group_name_H-M   'P 1'
#
loop_
_entity.id
_entity.type
_entity.pdbx_description
1 polymer ?
#
loop_
_entity_poly.entity_id
_entity_poly.type
_entity_poly.pdbx_seq_one_letter_code
_entity_poly.pdbx_strand_id
1 'polypeptide(L)'
;MKCPLCDKGKPVRKKTKYMYDDLDLGEYDALVCSKCGETFFTEESSLEIEKKAKKLGIWGMEKKSKISYAGNSLIVRIPKSIAKFMRLTKGKGILIKPEGKKKLVVEVA
;
A
#
# COMPACT_ATOMS: atom_id res chain seq x y z
N MET A 1 11.94 0.33 28.12
CA MET A 1 12.45 0.69 26.78
C MET A 1 11.90 2.06 26.40
N LYS A 2 12.75 3.00 25.96
CA LYS A 2 12.30 4.30 25.43
C LYS A 2 11.99 4.13 23.94
N CYS A 3 11.11 4.97 23.41
CA CYS A 3 10.78 4.97 21.98
C CYS A 3 12.03 5.32 21.15
N PRO A 4 12.44 4.48 20.19
CA PRO A 4 13.68 4.67 19.42
C PRO A 4 13.64 5.84 18.42
N LEU A 5 12.47 6.45 18.18
CA LEU A 5 12.35 7.62 17.30
C LEU A 5 12.37 8.96 18.03
N CYS A 6 11.82 9.02 19.24
CA CYS A 6 11.67 10.29 19.94
C CYS A 6 12.45 10.37 21.26
N ASP A 7 12.98 9.24 21.77
CA ASP A 7 13.70 9.07 23.04
C ASP A 7 12.98 9.59 24.31
N LYS A 8 11.76 10.11 24.15
CA LYS A 8 10.99 10.83 25.16
C LYS A 8 9.75 10.07 25.62
N GLY A 9 9.22 9.15 24.82
CA GLY A 9 8.01 8.39 25.11
C GLY A 9 8.27 6.93 25.48
N LYS A 10 7.37 6.32 26.26
CA LYS A 10 7.36 4.88 26.52
C LYS A 10 6.33 4.22 25.58
N PRO A 11 6.72 3.24 24.76
CA PRO A 11 5.78 2.46 23.96
C PRO A 11 4.86 1.64 24.87
N VAL A 12 3.55 1.68 24.60
CA VAL A 12 2.52 0.92 25.32
C VAL A 12 1.94 -0.12 24.36
N ARG A 13 1.79 -1.36 24.81
CA ARG A 13 1.13 -2.40 24.01
C ARG A 13 -0.35 -2.07 23.87
N LYS A 14 -0.84 -1.99 22.64
CA LYS A 14 -2.25 -1.81 22.30
C LYS A 14 -2.54 -2.49 20.96
N LYS A 15 -3.74 -3.04 20.82
CA LYS A 15 -4.25 -3.41 19.50
C LYS A 15 -4.58 -2.15 18.71
N THR A 16 -4.06 -2.08 17.49
CA THR A 16 -4.30 -0.95 16.60
C THR A 16 -4.54 -1.45 15.19
N LYS A 17 -5.33 -0.69 14.43
CA LYS A 17 -5.63 -1.00 13.04
C LYS A 17 -4.39 -0.79 12.20
N TYR A 18 -4.15 -1.71 11.27
CA TYR A 18 -3.17 -1.53 10.21
C TYR A 18 -3.90 -1.27 8.89
N MET A 19 -3.65 -0.09 8.31
CA MET A 19 -4.15 0.27 6.99
C MET A 19 -2.99 0.17 5.99
N TYR A 20 -3.23 -0.47 4.85
CA TYR A 20 -2.31 -0.49 3.72
C TYR A 20 -2.96 0.24 2.56
N ASP A 21 -2.39 1.39 2.18
CA ASP A 21 -3.02 2.44 1.38
C ASP A 21 -4.39 2.82 1.98
N ASP A 22 -5.48 2.22 1.52
CA ASP A 22 -6.87 2.47 2.00
C ASP A 22 -7.60 1.18 2.42
N LEU A 23 -6.87 0.06 2.53
CA LEU A 23 -7.44 -1.22 2.94
C LEU A 23 -7.18 -1.49 4.41
N ASP A 24 -8.27 -1.61 5.19
CA ASP A 24 -8.23 -2.09 6.57
C ASP A 24 -7.81 -3.57 6.58
N LEU A 25 -6.56 -3.82 6.96
CA LEU A 25 -6.02 -5.16 7.12
C LEU A 25 -6.40 -5.77 8.48
N GLY A 26 -7.08 -5.03 9.35
CA GLY A 26 -7.53 -5.49 10.67
C GLY A 26 -6.70 -4.91 11.81
N GLU A 27 -7.01 -5.38 13.01
CA GLU A 27 -6.38 -4.95 14.25
C GLU A 27 -5.28 -5.93 14.67
N TYR A 28 -4.11 -5.40 14.95
CA TYR A 28 -2.92 -6.16 15.30
C TYR A 28 -2.26 -5.60 16.55
N ASP A 29 -1.52 -6.45 17.26
CA ASP A 29 -0.81 -6.06 18.46
C ASP A 29 0.42 -5.20 18.12
N ALA A 30 0.42 -3.98 18.65
CA ALA A 30 1.48 -3.03 18.42
C ALA A 30 1.90 -2.31 19.70
N LEU A 31 3.13 -1.80 19.71
CA LEU A 31 3.68 -0.90 20.70
C LEU A 31 3.50 0.52 20.19
N VAL A 32 2.56 1.26 20.77
CA VAL A 32 2.30 2.66 20.40
C VAL A 32 3.00 3.59 21.36
N CYS A 33 3.84 4.49 20.84
CA CYS A 33 4.50 5.50 21.64
C CYS A 33 3.47 6.52 22.16
N SER A 34 3.40 6.64 23.48
CA SER A 34 2.53 7.60 24.19
C SER A 34 2.81 9.07 23.89
N LYS A 35 3.93 9.41 23.23
CA LYS A 35 4.36 10.81 23.01
C LYS A 35 4.41 11.24 21.54
N CYS A 36 4.86 10.37 20.64
CA CYS A 36 4.94 10.69 19.20
C CYS A 36 3.90 9.94 18.36
N GLY A 37 3.15 9.00 18.95
CA GLY A 37 2.16 8.19 18.22
C GLY A 37 2.74 7.08 17.34
N GLU A 38 4.08 6.93 17.32
CA GLU A 38 4.72 5.89 16.52
C GLU A 38 4.25 4.49 16.93
N THR A 39 3.94 3.67 15.93
CA THR A 39 3.38 2.33 16.13
C THR A 39 4.37 1.28 15.65
N PHE A 40 4.86 0.44 16.57
CA PHE A 40 5.73 -0.68 16.26
C PHE A 40 4.95 -1.99 16.40
N PHE A 41 4.62 -2.62 15.29
CA PHE A 41 3.97 -3.93 15.32
C PHE A 41 4.93 -5.01 15.81
N THR A 42 4.42 -6.04 16.50
CA THR A 42 5.25 -7.19 16.89
C THR A 42 5.68 -7.98 15.65
N GLU A 43 6.70 -8.82 15.79
CA GLU A 43 7.14 -9.71 14.70
C GLU A 43 6.00 -10.63 14.23
N GLU A 44 5.25 -11.20 15.18
CA GLU A 44 4.08 -12.05 14.89
C GLU A 44 3.01 -11.28 14.12
N SER A 45 2.66 -10.07 14.58
CA SER A 45 1.69 -9.19 13.91
C SER A 45 2.17 -8.79 12.51
N SER A 46 3.46 -8.50 12.36
CA SER A 46 4.06 -8.14 11.06
C SER A 46 3.97 -9.30 10.06
N LEU A 47 4.23 -10.52 10.51
CA LEU A 47 4.09 -11.73 9.70
C LEU A 47 2.64 -11.99 9.29
N GLU A 48 1.67 -11.75 10.19
CA GLU A 48 0.25 -11.90 9.87
C GLU A 48 -0.25 -10.82 8.90
N ILE A 49 0.18 -9.57 9.09
CA ILE A 49 -0.07 -8.45 8.18
C ILE A 49 0.49 -8.79 6.79
N GLU A 50 1.74 -9.25 6.71
CA GLU A 50 2.38 -9.61 5.44
C GLU A 50 1.66 -10.79 4.76
N LYS A 51 1.30 -11.85 5.51
CA LYS A 51 0.53 -12.98 4.97
C LYS A 51 -0.82 -12.53 4.45
N LYS A 52 -1.53 -11.65 5.18
CA LYS A 52 -2.83 -11.13 4.77
C LYS A 52 -2.71 -10.22 3.54
N ALA A 53 -1.71 -9.35 3.52
CA ALA A 53 -1.39 -8.49 2.38
C ALA A 53 -1.01 -9.30 1.12
N LYS A 54 -0.22 -10.37 1.27
CA LYS A 54 0.06 -11.32 0.17
C LYS A 54 -1.19 -12.06 -0.28
N LYS A 55 -2.03 -12.53 0.64
CA LYS A 55 -3.29 -13.21 0.33
C LYS A 55 -4.29 -12.31 -0.41
N LEU A 56 -4.32 -11.03 -0.05
CA LEU A 56 -5.10 -9.99 -0.74
C LEU A 56 -4.44 -9.51 -2.04
N GLY A 57 -3.20 -9.93 -2.31
CA GLY A 57 -2.46 -9.57 -3.52
C GLY A 57 -1.93 -8.14 -3.55
N ILE A 58 -1.97 -7.43 -2.42
CA ILE A 58 -1.53 -6.03 -2.30
C ILE A 58 -0.04 -5.89 -1.99
N TRP A 59 0.56 -6.93 -1.42
CA TRP A 59 1.97 -6.94 -1.06
C TRP A 59 2.88 -7.02 -2.30
N GLY A 60 3.79 -6.05 -2.45
CA GLY A 60 4.78 -6.04 -3.54
C GLY A 60 4.19 -5.79 -4.93
N MET A 61 3.12 -4.99 -5.03
CA MET A 61 2.52 -4.60 -6.32
C MET A 61 3.37 -3.62 -7.14
N GLU A 62 4.46 -3.09 -6.56
CA GLU A 62 5.43 -2.26 -7.28
C GLU A 62 6.23 -3.10 -8.29
N LYS A 63 5.77 -3.11 -9.54
CA LYS A 63 6.45 -3.79 -10.64
C LYS A 63 6.89 -2.77 -11.69
N LYS A 64 8.17 -2.82 -12.04
CA LYS A 64 8.69 -2.07 -13.18
C LYS A 64 7.99 -2.54 -14.45
N SER A 65 7.44 -1.60 -15.21
CA SER A 65 6.81 -1.86 -16.50
C SER A 65 7.42 -0.96 -17.57
N LYS A 66 7.11 -1.23 -18.83
CA LYS A 66 7.57 -0.47 -19.98
C LYS A 66 6.39 0.24 -20.64
N ILE A 67 6.65 1.44 -21.15
CA ILE A 67 5.74 2.14 -22.05
C ILE A 67 5.84 1.46 -23.43
N SER A 68 4.70 1.26 -24.07
CA SER A 68 4.58 0.76 -25.45
C SER A 68 3.83 1.78 -26.30
N TYR A 69 3.80 1.55 -27.60
CA TYR A 69 3.08 2.39 -28.56
C TYR A 69 1.95 1.59 -29.20
N ALA A 70 0.81 2.24 -29.41
CA ALA A 70 -0.25 1.75 -30.30
C ALA A 70 -0.77 2.93 -31.12
N GLY A 71 -0.55 2.87 -32.44
CA GLY A 71 -0.78 4.00 -33.32
C GLY A 71 -0.02 5.23 -32.83
N ASN A 72 -0.75 6.32 -32.63
CA ASN A 72 -0.20 7.60 -32.15
C ASN A 72 -0.28 7.78 -30.62
N SER A 73 -0.62 6.72 -29.86
CA SER A 73 -0.82 6.79 -28.40
C SER A 73 0.16 5.91 -27.63
N LEU A 74 0.46 6.32 -26.39
CA LEU A 74 1.26 5.55 -25.44
C LEU A 74 0.39 4.59 -24.64
N ILE A 75 0.89 3.38 -24.43
CA ILE A 75 0.28 2.34 -23.59
C ILE A 75 1.20 2.04 -22.42
N VAL A 76 0.66 2.12 -21.20
CA VAL A 76 1.31 1.57 -20.01
C VAL A 76 0.86 0.11 -19.86
N ARG A 77 1.81 -0.83 -19.89
CA ARG A 77 1.47 -2.25 -19.64
C ARG A 77 1.21 -2.43 -18.15
N ILE A 78 -0.03 -2.75 -17.77
CA ILE A 78 -0.39 -3.05 -16.39
C ILE A 78 -0.16 -4.55 -16.13
N PRO A 79 0.72 -4.94 -15.19
CA PRO A 79 0.92 -6.33 -14.81
C PRO A 79 -0.40 -7.04 -14.44
N LYS A 80 -0.52 -8.32 -14.83
CA LYS A 80 -1.73 -9.13 -14.61
C LYS A 80 -2.17 -9.19 -13.14
N SER A 81 -1.21 -9.12 -12.20
CA SER A 81 -1.50 -9.08 -10.76
C SER A 81 -2.29 -7.83 -10.35
N ILE A 82 -1.85 -6.65 -10.80
CA ILE A 82 -2.52 -5.37 -10.53
C ILE A 82 -3.88 -5.33 -11.23
N ALA A 83 -3.94 -5.77 -12.49
CA ALA A 83 -5.20 -5.81 -13.23
C ALA A 83 -6.24 -6.73 -12.57
N LYS A 84 -5.83 -7.89 -12.03
CA LYS A 84 -6.71 -8.81 -11.31
C LYS A 84 -7.17 -8.20 -9.97
N PHE A 85 -6.26 -7.57 -9.24
CA PHE A 85 -6.56 -6.93 -7.96
C PHE A 85 -7.58 -5.79 -8.12
N MET A 86 -7.33 -4.89 -9.06
CA MET A 86 -8.22 -3.76 -9.37
C MET A 86 -9.42 -4.13 -10.25
N ARG A 87 -9.55 -5.42 -10.62
CA ARG A 87 -10.59 -5.94 -11.53
C ARG A 87 -10.73 -5.11 -12.81
N LEU A 88 -9.60 -4.74 -13.41
CA LEU A 88 -9.56 -4.00 -14.67
C LEU A 88 -10.02 -4.91 -15.82
N THR A 89 -11.01 -4.45 -16.57
CA THR A 89 -11.52 -5.12 -17.78
C THR A 89 -11.34 -4.21 -18.99
N LYS A 90 -11.23 -4.82 -20.18
CA LYS A 90 -11.16 -4.07 -21.44
C LYS A 90 -12.43 -3.24 -21.60
N GLY A 91 -12.28 -1.96 -21.93
CA GLY A 91 -13.40 -1.04 -22.13
C GLY A 91 -13.90 -0.36 -20.85
N LYS A 92 -13.31 -0.64 -19.68
CA LYS A 92 -13.61 0.10 -18.46
C LYS A 92 -13.10 1.54 -18.57
N GLY A 93 -13.95 2.50 -18.21
CA GLY A 93 -13.59 3.92 -18.20
C GLY A 93 -12.48 4.19 -17.19
N ILE A 94 -11.50 4.99 -17.59
CA ILE A 94 -10.42 5.43 -16.70
C ILE A 94 -10.19 6.93 -16.90
N LEU A 95 -9.82 7.61 -15.83
CA LEU A 95 -9.33 8.98 -15.86
C LEU A 95 -7.81 8.95 -15.72
N ILE A 96 -7.12 9.61 -16.65
CA ILE A 96 -5.66 9.73 -16.62
C ILE A 96 -5.32 11.20 -16.37
N LYS A 97 -4.64 11.50 -15.27
CA LYS A 97 -4.21 12.86 -14.93
C LYS A 97 -2.73 12.90 -14.53
N PRO A 98 -1.97 13.94 -14.94
CA PRO A 98 -0.63 14.16 -14.43
C PRO A 98 -0.70 14.68 -12.98
N GLU A 99 0.17 14.18 -12.13
CA GLU A 99 0.43 14.75 -10.80
C GLU A 99 1.86 15.28 -10.76
N GLY A 100 2.03 16.51 -11.27
CA GLY A 100 3.34 17.10 -11.52
C GLY A 100 4.07 16.48 -12.72
N LYS A 101 5.40 16.66 -12.79
CA LYS A 101 6.21 16.27 -13.95
C LYS A 101 6.68 14.81 -13.97
N LYS A 102 6.57 14.10 -12.84
CA LYS A 102 7.16 12.75 -12.66
C LYS A 102 6.14 11.66 -12.32
N LYS A 103 4.88 12.03 -12.10
CA LYS A 103 3.84 11.08 -11.67
C LYS A 103 2.63 11.19 -12.58
N LEU A 104 2.13 10.04 -13.00
CA LEU A 104 0.90 9.89 -13.75
C LEU A 104 -0.06 9.09 -12.88
N VAL A 105 -1.25 9.62 -12.64
CA VAL A 105 -2.29 8.97 -11.85
C VAL A 105 -3.36 8.45 -12.80
N VAL A 106 -3.71 7.17 -12.65
CA VAL A 106 -4.79 6.53 -13.39
C VAL A 106 -5.86 6.11 -12.39
N GLU A 107 -7.01 6.76 -12.47
CA GLU A 107 -8.18 6.48 -11.64
C GLU A 107 -9.18 5.65 -12.44
N VAL A 108 -9.71 4.61 -11.81
CA VAL A 108 -10.72 3.74 -12.43
C VAL A 108 -12.08 4.33 -12.11
N ALA A 109 -12.88 4.62 -13.15
CA ALA A 109 -14.26 5.07 -13.00
C ALA A 109 -15.22 3.90 -12.81
#